data_AF-A0A2C9LF42-F1
#
_entry.id   AF-A0A2C9LF42-F1
#
_cell.length_a   1.000
_cell.length_b   1.000
_cell.length_c   1.000
_cell.angle_alpha   90.00
_cell.angle_beta   90.00
_cell.angle_gamma   90.00
#
_symmetry.space_group_name_H-M   'P 1'
#
loop_
_entity.id
_entity.type
_entity.pdbx_description
1 polymer ?
#
loop_
_entity_poly.entity_id
_entity_poly.type
_entity_poly.pdbx_seq_one_letter_code
_entity_poly.pdbx_strand_id
1 'polypeptide(L)'
;MWSGEKAKSIATKWFWGIVAMFFVVLSVGLALALIVVTRQRDGLLNASSSSAKVSVITDDVPPTLCDSVNANNNVINLTEPDIPGPFHDLTVEEIKKLRKFLEQRPETRAARPGTVTLSSSFIFAMDLMLPKKSEVLAHLKKSGDTELPRYARVIMIRGDRIPPVVEELKCGPLHNVESCRLLTVNDTSARNPVDFSLRYIVVYFIGDPLFLDFPVSIN
;
A
#
# COMPACT_ATOMS: atom_id res chain seq x y z
N MET A 1 -15.13 13.65 87.04
CA MET A 1 -13.85 13.96 86.36
C MET A 1 -13.13 12.64 86.13
N TRP A 2 -12.54 12.46 84.95
CA TRP A 2 -11.73 11.29 84.51
C TRP A 2 -12.47 9.98 84.17
N SER A 3 -12.65 9.70 82.87
CA SER A 3 -12.41 8.39 82.24
C SER A 3 -12.91 8.37 80.78
N GLY A 4 -12.39 9.27 79.93
CA GLY A 4 -12.84 9.42 78.53
C GLY A 4 -11.77 9.33 77.45
N GLU A 5 -10.47 9.26 77.79
CA GLU A 5 -9.40 9.44 76.79
C GLU A 5 -8.60 8.18 76.45
N LYS A 6 -8.76 7.06 77.16
CA LYS A 6 -7.90 5.87 76.91
C LYS A 6 -8.36 4.96 75.76
N ALA A 7 -9.59 5.11 75.25
CA ALA A 7 -10.13 4.20 74.24
C ALA A 7 -9.69 4.53 72.79
N LYS A 8 -9.32 5.78 72.49
CA LYS A 8 -8.95 6.18 71.12
C LYS A 8 -7.51 5.82 70.74
N SER A 9 -6.61 5.65 71.71
CA SER A 9 -5.17 5.43 71.46
C SER A 9 -4.82 3.97 71.08
N ILE A 10 -5.62 2.99 71.49
CA ILE A 10 -5.31 1.57 71.28
C ILE A 10 -5.70 1.11 69.86
N ALA A 11 -6.80 1.64 69.32
CA ALA A 11 -7.27 1.31 67.97
C ALA A 11 -6.35 1.85 66.86
N THR A 12 -5.73 3.02 67.05
CA THR A 12 -4.82 3.62 66.04
C THR A 12 -3.51 2.85 65.91
N LYS A 13 -2.99 2.30 67.01
CA LYS A 13 -1.75 1.50 67.00
C LYS A 13 -1.92 0.17 66.26
N TRP A 14 -3.06 -0.50 66.43
CA TRP A 14 -3.34 -1.76 65.75
C TRP A 14 -3.67 -1.56 64.27
N PHE A 15 -4.41 -0.50 63.94
CA PHE A 15 -4.77 -0.19 62.56
C PHE A 15 -3.52 0.10 61.70
N TRP A 16 -2.57 0.88 62.21
CA TRP A 16 -1.34 1.19 61.47
C TRP A 16 -0.45 -0.04 61.26
N GLY A 17 -0.39 -0.95 62.25
CA GLY A 17 0.34 -2.21 62.11
C GLY A 17 -0.25 -3.14 61.04
N ILE A 18 -1.59 -3.21 60.96
CA ILE A 18 -2.28 -4.02 59.95
C ILE A 18 -2.08 -3.42 58.54
N VAL A 19 -2.18 -2.10 58.42
CA VAL A 19 -1.91 -1.40 57.15
C VAL A 19 -0.46 -1.60 56.72
N ALA A 20 0.50 -1.49 57.64
CA ALA A 20 1.91 -1.75 57.34
C ALA A 20 2.15 -3.20 56.87
N MET A 21 1.54 -4.18 57.53
CA MET A 21 1.61 -5.59 57.10
C MET A 21 1.03 -5.79 55.69
N PHE A 22 -0.10 -5.15 55.37
CA PHE A 22 -0.70 -5.22 54.04
C PHE A 22 0.23 -4.63 52.97
N PHE A 23 0.85 -3.47 53.22
CA PHE A 23 1.82 -2.87 52.30
C PHE A 23 3.06 -3.75 52.09
N VAL A 24 3.56 -4.42 53.14
CA VAL A 24 4.69 -5.35 53.02
C VAL A 24 4.31 -6.54 52.13
N VAL A 25 3.16 -7.17 52.38
CA VAL A 25 2.68 -8.29 51.56
C VAL A 25 2.47 -7.88 50.10
N LEU A 26 1.89 -6.69 49.87
CA LEU A 26 1.67 -6.15 48.53
C LEU A 26 3.01 -5.84 47.82
N SER A 27 4.01 -5.31 48.54
CA SER A 27 5.35 -5.05 47.98
C SER A 27 6.09 -6.34 47.60
N VAL A 28 6.00 -7.39 48.43
CA VAL A 28 6.64 -8.67 48.15
C VAL A 28 5.95 -9.35 46.97
N GLY A 29 4.62 -9.31 46.91
CA GLY A 29 3.85 -9.85 45.78
C GLY A 29 4.20 -9.15 44.46
N LEU A 30 4.33 -7.83 44.47
CA LEU A 30 4.70 -7.06 43.28
C LEU A 30 6.16 -7.30 42.87
N ALA A 31 7.08 -7.46 43.83
CA ALA A 31 8.46 -7.83 43.55
C ALA A 31 8.58 -9.22 42.90
N LEU A 32 7.84 -10.22 43.41
CA LEU A 32 7.79 -11.55 42.81
C LEU A 32 7.20 -11.52 41.39
N ALA A 33 6.13 -10.73 41.18
CA ALA A 33 5.55 -10.55 39.84
C ALA A 33 6.55 -9.92 38.86
N LEU A 34 7.31 -8.90 39.30
CA LEU A 34 8.35 -8.28 38.48
C LEU A 34 9.48 -9.27 38.15
N ILE A 35 9.93 -10.10 39.10
CA ILE A 35 10.95 -11.13 38.85
C ILE A 35 10.50 -12.12 37.77
N VAL A 36 9.23 -12.53 37.77
CA VAL A 36 8.69 -13.44 36.74
C VAL A 36 8.64 -12.74 35.38
N VAL A 37 8.20 -11.49 35.32
CA VAL A 37 8.15 -10.70 34.08
C VAL A 37 9.54 -10.42 33.53
N THR A 38 10.54 -10.13 34.37
CA THR A 38 11.93 -9.94 33.90
C THR A 38 12.53 -11.24 33.39
N ARG A 39 12.26 -12.40 34.01
CA ARG A 39 12.71 -13.69 33.46
C ARG A 39 12.09 -14.04 32.11
N GLN A 40 10.84 -13.67 31.89
CA GLN A 40 10.21 -13.79 30.57
C GLN A 40 10.84 -12.84 29.55
N ARG A 41 11.28 -11.65 29.99
CA ARG A 41 12.01 -10.67 29.16
C ARG A 41 13.44 -11.16 28.83
N ASP A 42 14.13 -11.82 29.76
CA ASP A 42 15.44 -12.43 29.53
C ASP A 42 15.34 -13.64 28.58
N GLY A 43 14.24 -14.40 28.62
CA GLY A 43 13.94 -15.42 27.62
C GLY A 43 13.74 -14.85 26.21
N LEU A 44 13.22 -13.63 26.10
CA LEU A 44 13.07 -12.92 24.83
C LEU A 44 14.38 -12.26 24.37
N LEU A 45 15.17 -11.72 25.30
CA LEU A 45 16.47 -11.09 25.04
C LEU A 45 17.56 -12.11 24.70
N ASN A 46 17.55 -13.30 25.33
CA ASN A 46 18.46 -14.39 25.00
C ASN A 46 18.05 -15.15 23.72
N ALA A 47 16.78 -15.06 23.31
CA ALA A 47 16.34 -15.46 21.98
C ALA A 47 16.67 -14.42 20.89
N SER A 48 16.99 -13.18 21.28
CA SER A 48 17.43 -12.10 20.37
C SER A 48 18.93 -11.78 20.47
N SER A 49 19.68 -12.51 21.32
CA SER A 49 21.14 -12.51 21.36
C SER A 49 21.77 -13.73 20.66
N SER A 50 21.02 -14.44 19.80
CA SER A 50 21.62 -14.98 18.58
C SER A 50 21.94 -13.80 17.67
N SER A 51 23.00 -13.09 18.06
CA SER A 51 23.69 -12.08 17.28
C SER A 51 23.95 -12.68 15.90
N ALA A 52 23.03 -12.43 14.97
CA ALA A 52 23.33 -12.48 13.56
C ALA A 52 24.58 -11.63 13.40
N LYS A 53 25.68 -12.30 13.07
CA LYS A 53 26.94 -11.68 12.73
C LYS A 53 26.62 -10.74 11.56
N VAL A 54 26.41 -9.46 11.84
CA VAL A 54 26.35 -8.43 10.81
C VAL A 54 27.78 -8.32 10.30
N SER A 55 28.12 -9.21 9.37
CA SER A 55 29.22 -8.98 8.47
C SER A 55 28.87 -7.69 7.75
N VAL A 56 29.65 -6.65 8.03
CA VAL A 56 29.81 -5.51 7.15
C VAL A 56 29.98 -6.08 5.75
N ILE A 57 28.93 -5.93 4.95
CA ILE A 57 28.95 -6.24 3.53
C ILE A 57 29.87 -5.17 2.94
N THR A 58 31.13 -5.56 2.76
CA THR A 58 31.96 -5.01 1.71
C THR A 58 31.21 -5.20 0.39
N ASP A 59 31.22 -4.17 -0.44
CA ASP A 59 30.71 -4.15 -1.81
C ASP A 59 30.92 -5.50 -2.50
N ASP A 60 29.86 -6.32 -2.57
CA ASP A 60 29.69 -7.55 -3.38
C ASP A 60 28.58 -8.42 -2.74
N VAL A 61 27.31 -7.98 -2.82
CA VAL A 61 26.16 -8.86 -2.56
C VAL A 61 25.76 -9.52 -3.89
N PRO A 62 25.91 -10.85 -4.05
CA PRO A 62 25.29 -11.53 -5.16
C PRO A 62 23.76 -11.52 -4.99
N PRO A 63 22.99 -11.22 -6.05
CA PRO A 63 21.59 -10.84 -5.93
C PRO A 63 20.68 -12.07 -5.92
N THR A 64 20.53 -12.80 -4.81
CA THR A 64 19.60 -13.94 -4.80
C THR A 64 18.97 -14.23 -3.43
N LEU A 65 17.99 -13.40 -3.03
CA LEU A 65 16.93 -13.83 -2.11
C LEU A 65 15.66 -14.29 -2.86
N CYS A 66 15.58 -13.98 -4.15
CA CYS A 66 14.56 -14.48 -5.06
C CYS A 66 14.89 -15.95 -5.39
N ASP A 67 13.88 -16.82 -5.45
CA ASP A 67 13.98 -18.29 -5.63
C ASP A 67 14.41 -19.12 -4.40
N SER A 68 14.44 -18.51 -3.20
CA SER A 68 14.63 -19.29 -1.98
C SER A 68 13.39 -20.13 -1.68
N VAL A 69 13.57 -21.45 -1.69
CA VAL A 69 12.57 -22.42 -1.26
C VAL A 69 12.35 -22.22 0.23
N ASN A 70 11.14 -21.83 0.65
CA ASN A 70 10.85 -21.70 2.08
C ASN A 70 10.82 -23.08 2.77
N ALA A 71 10.77 -23.11 4.10
CA ALA A 71 10.72 -24.36 4.88
C ALA A 71 9.53 -25.29 4.54
N ASN A 72 8.53 -24.78 3.81
CA ASN A 72 7.35 -25.52 3.34
C ASN A 72 7.44 -25.89 1.85
N ASN A 73 8.61 -25.77 1.23
CA ASN A 73 8.86 -26.04 -0.18
C ASN A 73 8.17 -25.11 -1.19
N ASN A 74 7.71 -23.93 -0.77
CA ASN A 74 7.14 -22.94 -1.69
C ASN A 74 8.24 -22.03 -2.25
N VAL A 75 8.24 -21.83 -3.56
CA VAL A 75 9.08 -20.86 -4.27
C VAL A 75 8.24 -19.60 -4.51
N ILE A 76 8.73 -18.44 -4.06
CA ILE A 76 8.08 -17.16 -4.35
C ILE A 76 8.59 -16.70 -5.71
N ASN A 77 7.76 -16.90 -6.74
CA ASN A 77 8.04 -16.33 -8.05
C ASN A 77 7.60 -14.86 -8.07
N LEU A 78 8.54 -13.95 -8.33
CA LEU A 78 8.32 -12.51 -8.45
C LEU A 78 8.17 -12.04 -9.92
N THR A 79 8.24 -12.95 -10.88
CA THR A 79 8.04 -12.62 -12.30
C THR A 79 6.58 -12.29 -12.55
N GLU A 80 6.38 -11.31 -13.42
CA GLU A 80 5.07 -10.96 -13.94
C GLU A 80 4.42 -12.17 -14.63
N PRO A 81 3.15 -12.50 -14.32
CA PRO A 81 2.47 -13.63 -14.94
C PRO A 81 2.05 -13.31 -16.37
N ASP A 82 2.18 -14.29 -17.28
CA ASP A 82 1.70 -14.17 -18.66
C ASP A 82 0.17 -13.95 -18.73
N ILE A 83 -0.55 -14.55 -17.79
CA ILE A 83 -2.01 -14.43 -17.64
C ILE A 83 -2.29 -13.83 -16.27
N PRO A 84 -2.41 -12.49 -16.16
CA PRO A 84 -2.60 -11.84 -14.89
C PRO A 84 -4.01 -12.08 -14.35
N GLY A 85 -4.11 -12.50 -13.08
CA GLY A 85 -5.39 -12.74 -12.41
C GLY A 85 -6.24 -11.47 -12.28
N PRO A 86 -7.53 -11.56 -11.91
CA PRO A 86 -8.47 -10.43 -11.95
C PRO A 86 -8.11 -9.25 -11.03
N PHE A 87 -7.24 -9.48 -10.03
CA PHE A 87 -6.77 -8.48 -9.07
C PHE A 87 -5.28 -8.15 -9.24
N HIS A 88 -4.61 -8.76 -10.21
CA HIS A 88 -3.23 -8.43 -10.50
C HIS A 88 -3.18 -7.07 -11.18
N ASP A 89 -2.30 -6.18 -10.73
CA ASP A 89 -2.14 -4.85 -11.31
C ASP A 89 -1.81 -4.91 -12.82
N LEU A 90 -1.84 -3.75 -13.47
CA LEU A 90 -1.54 -3.67 -14.91
C LEU A 90 -0.13 -4.17 -15.16
N THR A 91 0.00 -5.08 -16.12
CA THR A 91 1.31 -5.61 -16.46
C THR A 91 2.14 -4.60 -17.27
N VAL A 92 3.46 -4.78 -17.31
CA VAL A 92 4.33 -3.92 -18.13
C VAL A 92 3.90 -3.94 -19.59
N GLU A 93 3.54 -5.11 -20.11
CA GLU A 93 3.06 -5.27 -21.48
C GLU A 93 1.68 -4.67 -21.72
N GLU A 94 0.75 -4.79 -20.76
CA GLU A 94 -0.57 -4.12 -20.82
C GLU A 94 -0.40 -2.60 -20.84
N ILE A 95 0.48 -2.04 -19.99
CA ILE A 95 0.78 -0.61 -19.92
C ILE A 95 1.38 -0.12 -21.25
N LYS A 96 2.34 -0.85 -21.82
CA LYS A 96 2.96 -0.48 -23.12
C LYS A 96 1.93 -0.47 -24.24
N LYS A 97 1.10 -1.50 -24.34
CA LYS A 97 0.02 -1.60 -25.35
C LYS A 97 -0.98 -0.45 -25.21
N LEU A 98 -1.45 -0.21 -23.99
CA LEU A 98 -2.42 0.84 -23.70
C LEU A 98 -1.87 2.25 -24.00
N ARG A 99 -0.63 2.53 -23.58
CA ARG A 99 0.04 3.81 -23.89
C ARG A 99 0.12 4.02 -25.40
N LYS A 100 0.65 3.03 -26.13
CA LYS A 100 0.79 3.09 -27.60
C LYS A 100 -0.55 3.35 -28.27
N PHE A 101 -1.61 2.68 -27.81
CA PHE A 101 -2.96 2.87 -28.30
C PHE A 101 -3.46 4.31 -28.12
N LEU A 102 -3.27 4.89 -26.93
CA LEU A 102 -3.71 6.25 -26.59
C LEU A 102 -2.92 7.34 -27.32
N GLU A 103 -1.63 7.09 -27.63
CA GLU A 103 -0.80 7.99 -28.43
C GLU A 103 -1.20 7.98 -29.91
N GLN A 104 -1.60 6.82 -30.43
CA GLN A 104 -1.92 6.65 -31.86
C GLN A 104 -3.33 7.15 -32.24
N ARG A 105 -4.25 7.25 -31.28
CA ARG A 105 -5.64 7.63 -31.55
C ARG A 105 -5.83 9.15 -31.67
N PRO A 106 -6.53 9.63 -32.72
CA PRO A 106 -6.76 11.06 -32.93
C PRO A 106 -7.74 11.68 -31.93
N GLU A 107 -8.52 10.88 -31.20
CA GLU A 107 -9.46 11.38 -30.19
C GLU A 107 -8.77 11.75 -28.88
N THR A 108 -7.76 10.98 -28.50
CA THR A 108 -7.01 11.10 -27.25
C THR A 108 -5.77 11.98 -27.42
N ARG A 109 -5.05 11.84 -28.55
CA ARG A 109 -3.83 12.61 -28.89
C ARG A 109 -2.87 12.73 -27.71
N ALA A 110 -2.65 11.63 -27.00
CA ALA A 110 -1.78 11.64 -25.84
C ALA A 110 -0.35 12.00 -26.27
N ALA A 111 0.19 13.08 -25.71
CA ALA A 111 1.56 13.50 -25.90
C ALA A 111 2.52 12.48 -25.25
N ARG A 112 3.68 12.32 -25.86
CA ARG A 112 4.72 11.44 -25.33
C ARG A 112 5.36 12.04 -24.07
N PRO A 113 5.84 11.19 -23.16
CA PRO A 113 6.70 11.65 -22.06
C PRO A 113 7.83 12.56 -22.58
N GLY A 114 8.08 13.68 -21.90
CA GLY A 114 9.09 14.67 -22.29
C GLY A 114 8.66 15.70 -23.36
N THR A 115 7.56 15.46 -24.08
CA THR A 115 6.98 16.44 -25.03
C THR A 115 5.73 17.15 -24.50
N VAL A 116 5.42 16.95 -23.22
CA VAL A 116 4.19 17.40 -22.58
C VAL A 116 4.24 18.92 -22.33
N THR A 117 3.21 19.63 -22.78
CA THR A 117 2.97 21.05 -22.49
C THR A 117 1.63 21.23 -21.78
N LEU A 118 1.40 22.39 -21.14
CA LEU A 118 0.12 22.69 -20.46
C LEU A 118 -1.08 22.66 -21.41
N SER A 119 -0.87 22.95 -22.69
CA SER A 119 -1.91 22.96 -23.73
C SER A 119 -2.03 21.63 -24.48
N SER A 120 -1.26 20.61 -24.08
CA SER A 120 -1.30 19.27 -24.69
C SER A 120 -2.22 18.33 -23.90
N SER A 121 -2.70 17.29 -24.57
CA SER A 121 -3.28 16.14 -23.88
C SER A 121 -2.19 15.18 -23.47
N PHE A 122 -2.23 14.67 -22.25
CA PHE A 122 -1.27 13.65 -21.82
C PHE A 122 -1.86 12.72 -20.77
N ILE A 123 -1.29 11.52 -20.70
CA ILE A 123 -1.66 10.50 -19.74
C ILE A 123 -1.03 10.86 -18.39
N PHE A 124 -1.85 11.07 -17.38
CA PHE A 124 -1.38 11.34 -16.02
C PHE A 124 -1.18 10.04 -15.24
N ALA A 125 -2.16 9.14 -15.29
CA ALA A 125 -2.10 7.85 -14.58
C ALA A 125 -2.84 6.76 -15.37
N MET A 126 -2.41 5.51 -15.17
CA MET A 126 -3.06 4.30 -15.69
C MET A 126 -3.08 3.27 -14.57
N ASP A 127 -4.28 2.89 -14.14
CA ASP A 127 -4.48 1.90 -13.09
C ASP A 127 -5.40 0.78 -13.57
N LEU A 128 -5.36 -0.36 -12.89
CA LEU A 128 -6.34 -1.42 -13.10
C LEU A 128 -7.74 -0.94 -12.67
N MET A 129 -8.72 -1.09 -13.56
CA MET A 129 -10.12 -0.91 -13.20
C MET A 129 -10.67 -2.24 -12.66
N LEU A 130 -10.86 -2.29 -11.35
CA LEU A 130 -11.35 -3.50 -10.70
C LEU A 130 -12.73 -3.93 -11.25
N PRO A 131 -12.91 -5.21 -11.61
CA PRO A 131 -14.20 -5.74 -12.05
C PRO A 131 -15.21 -5.75 -10.90
N LYS A 132 -16.50 -5.83 -11.23
CA LYS A 132 -17.56 -5.88 -10.20
C LYS A 132 -17.42 -7.17 -9.39
N LYS A 133 -17.64 -7.08 -8.08
CA LYS A 133 -17.60 -8.24 -7.18
C LYS A 133 -18.47 -9.40 -7.68
N SER A 134 -19.67 -9.12 -8.20
CA SER A 134 -20.56 -10.14 -8.76
C SER A 134 -19.97 -10.89 -9.95
N GLU A 135 -19.26 -10.19 -10.83
CA GLU A 135 -18.62 -10.77 -12.02
C GLU A 135 -17.44 -11.65 -11.61
N VAL A 136 -16.61 -11.18 -10.67
CA VAL A 136 -15.51 -11.97 -10.12
C VAL A 136 -16.03 -13.22 -9.40
N LEU A 137 -17.06 -13.09 -8.56
CA LEU A 137 -17.64 -14.25 -7.88
C LEU A 137 -18.25 -15.25 -8.86
N ALA A 138 -18.85 -14.77 -9.96
CA ALA A 138 -19.35 -15.66 -11.01
C ALA A 138 -18.21 -16.36 -11.75
N HIS A 139 -17.10 -15.66 -12.02
CA HIS A 139 -15.90 -16.23 -12.61
C HIS A 139 -15.27 -17.29 -11.69
N LEU A 140 -15.11 -17.00 -10.40
CA LEU A 140 -14.53 -17.93 -9.42
C LEU A 140 -15.40 -19.16 -9.13
N LYS A 141 -16.73 -19.05 -9.29
CA LYS A 141 -17.66 -20.17 -9.09
C LYS A 141 -17.77 -21.09 -10.31
N LYS A 142 -17.53 -20.58 -11.51
CA LYS A 142 -17.58 -21.39 -12.72
C LYS A 142 -16.34 -22.26 -12.76
N SER A 143 -16.54 -23.58 -12.74
CA SER A 143 -15.49 -24.54 -13.05
C SER A 143 -15.18 -24.44 -14.55
N GLY A 144 -14.29 -23.52 -14.95
CA GLY A 144 -13.87 -23.40 -16.34
C GLY A 144 -13.25 -22.06 -16.73
N ASP A 145 -12.73 -22.06 -17.95
CA ASP A 145 -11.84 -21.07 -18.58
C ASP A 145 -12.58 -19.82 -19.12
N THR A 146 -13.60 -19.35 -18.42
CA THR A 146 -14.28 -18.11 -18.85
C THR A 146 -13.41 -16.91 -18.48
N GLU A 147 -12.60 -16.42 -19.42
CA GLU A 147 -11.74 -15.25 -19.22
C GLU A 147 -12.58 -14.03 -18.80
N LEU A 148 -12.23 -13.42 -17.67
CA LEU A 148 -12.87 -12.20 -17.20
C LEU A 148 -12.17 -11.00 -17.86
N PRO A 149 -12.86 -10.19 -18.66
CA PRO A 149 -12.21 -9.06 -19.34
C PRO A 149 -11.70 -8.04 -18.33
N ARG A 150 -10.38 -7.79 -18.38
CA ARG A 150 -9.71 -6.75 -17.59
C ARG A 150 -9.79 -5.41 -18.32
N TYR A 151 -9.97 -4.33 -17.56
CA TYR A 151 -10.00 -2.97 -18.06
C TYR A 151 -9.03 -2.09 -17.26
N ALA A 152 -8.51 -1.03 -17.88
CA ALA A 152 -7.76 0.02 -17.19
C ALA A 152 -8.62 1.27 -17.02
N ARG A 153 -8.38 1.99 -15.92
CA ARG A 153 -8.77 3.38 -15.75
C ARG A 153 -7.59 4.25 -16.14
N VAL A 154 -7.82 5.18 -17.07
CA VAL A 154 -6.81 6.12 -17.54
C VAL A 154 -7.24 7.52 -17.16
N ILE A 155 -6.41 8.24 -16.42
CA ILE A 155 -6.63 9.65 -16.10
C ILE A 155 -5.85 10.46 -17.13
N MET A 156 -6.58 11.25 -17.93
CA MET A 156 -6.02 12.07 -18.99
C MET A 156 -6.26 13.54 -18.69
N ILE A 157 -5.18 14.32 -18.73
CA ILE A 157 -5.26 15.78 -18.63
C ILE A 157 -5.41 16.32 -20.04
N ARG A 158 -6.53 16.99 -20.31
CA ARG A 158 -6.90 17.55 -21.63
C ARG A 158 -6.63 19.04 -21.70
N GLY A 159 -5.35 19.40 -21.80
CA GLY A 159 -4.95 20.79 -22.06
C GLY A 159 -5.32 21.28 -23.47
N ASP A 160 -5.64 20.36 -24.38
CA ASP A 160 -5.99 20.64 -25.78
C ASP A 160 -7.46 21.02 -25.99
N ARG A 161 -8.30 20.92 -24.96
CA ARG A 161 -9.74 21.25 -25.00
C ARG A 161 -9.99 22.68 -24.55
N ILE A 162 -11.13 23.22 -24.98
CA ILE A 162 -11.60 24.55 -24.57
C ILE A 162 -13.03 24.38 -24.03
N PRO A 163 -13.27 24.51 -22.71
CA PRO A 163 -12.26 24.70 -21.67
C PRO A 163 -11.38 23.44 -21.47
N PRO A 164 -10.16 23.59 -20.91
CA PRO A 164 -9.36 22.43 -20.50
C PRO A 164 -10.10 21.60 -19.45
N VAL A 165 -9.89 20.29 -19.46
CA VAL A 165 -10.58 19.35 -18.54
C VAL A 165 -9.67 18.20 -18.11
N VAL A 166 -10.09 17.46 -17.08
CA VAL A 166 -9.53 16.15 -16.73
C VAL A 166 -10.58 15.10 -17.04
N GLU A 167 -10.19 14.08 -17.81
CA GLU A 167 -11.04 12.97 -18.24
C GLU A 167 -10.57 11.67 -17.62
N GLU A 168 -11.49 10.91 -17.04
CA GLU A 168 -11.24 9.52 -16.66
C GLU A 168 -11.83 8.58 -17.73
N LEU A 169 -11.01 7.68 -18.26
CA LEU A 169 -11.40 6.78 -19.34
C LEU A 169 -11.36 5.33 -18.86
N LYS A 170 -12.36 4.55 -19.26
CA LYS A 170 -12.34 3.09 -19.24
C LYS A 170 -11.77 2.60 -20.55
N CYS A 171 -10.62 1.95 -20.47
CA CYS A 171 -9.92 1.39 -21.62
C CYS A 171 -9.82 -0.13 -21.53
N GLY A 172 -10.05 -0.81 -22.64
CA GLY A 172 -9.83 -2.25 -22.73
C GLY A 172 -10.70 -2.92 -23.80
N PRO A 173 -10.78 -4.26 -23.78
CA PRO A 173 -10.10 -5.18 -22.85
C PRO A 173 -8.56 -5.09 -22.89
N LEU A 174 -7.84 -5.48 -21.83
CA LEU A 174 -6.38 -5.26 -21.76
C LEU A 174 -5.53 -6.23 -22.60
N HIS A 175 -6.00 -7.45 -22.84
CA HIS A 175 -5.30 -8.41 -23.72
C HIS A 175 -5.06 -7.81 -25.12
N ASN A 176 -6.12 -7.16 -25.65
CA ASN A 176 -6.12 -6.40 -26.89
C ASN A 176 -6.96 -5.13 -26.72
N VAL A 177 -6.29 -3.98 -26.59
CA VAL A 177 -6.98 -2.70 -26.34
C VAL A 177 -7.75 -2.27 -27.58
N GLU A 178 -9.07 -2.36 -27.51
CA GLU A 178 -9.96 -2.04 -28.63
C GLU A 178 -10.55 -0.64 -28.54
N SER A 179 -10.94 -0.22 -27.34
CA SER A 179 -11.64 1.06 -27.13
C SER A 179 -11.29 1.71 -25.79
N CYS A 180 -11.42 3.03 -25.77
CA CYS A 180 -11.44 3.83 -24.56
C CYS A 180 -12.69 4.71 -24.61
N ARG A 181 -13.44 4.75 -23.50
CA ARG A 181 -14.62 5.61 -23.37
C ARG A 181 -14.58 6.36 -22.05
N LEU A 182 -15.24 7.51 -21.96
CA LEU A 182 -15.42 8.21 -20.69
C LEU A 182 -16.09 7.30 -19.66
N LEU A 183 -15.55 7.30 -18.44
CA LEU A 183 -16.22 6.72 -17.29
C LEU A 183 -17.50 7.50 -16.99
N THR A 184 -18.58 6.77 -16.76
CA THR A 184 -19.89 7.35 -16.49
C THR A 184 -20.27 7.15 -15.02
N VAL A 185 -21.37 7.77 -14.60
CA VAL A 185 -21.93 7.61 -13.24
C VAL A 185 -22.26 6.14 -12.92
N ASN A 186 -22.53 5.33 -13.94
CA ASN A 186 -22.76 3.90 -13.80
C ASN A 186 -21.49 3.10 -13.48
N ASP A 187 -20.33 3.64 -13.87
CA ASP A 187 -19.03 3.02 -13.64
C ASP A 187 -18.40 3.52 -12.32
N THR A 188 -18.50 4.82 -12.05
CA THR A 188 -17.96 5.47 -10.85
C THR A 188 -18.93 6.54 -10.34
N SER A 189 -19.02 6.78 -9.04
CA SER A 189 -19.88 7.85 -8.50
C SER A 189 -19.35 9.27 -8.75
N ALA A 190 -18.18 9.41 -9.39
CA ALA A 190 -17.56 10.69 -9.68
C ALA A 190 -18.19 11.37 -10.91
N ARG A 191 -18.12 12.71 -10.95
CA ARG A 191 -18.42 13.46 -12.18
C ARG A 191 -17.22 13.37 -13.10
N ASN A 192 -17.48 13.20 -14.39
CA ASN A 192 -16.46 13.10 -15.43
C ASN A 192 -17.03 13.68 -16.72
N PRO A 193 -16.38 14.67 -17.37
CA PRO A 193 -15.08 15.26 -17.02
C PRO A 193 -15.10 16.16 -15.78
N VAL A 194 -13.90 16.40 -15.23
CA VAL A 194 -13.64 17.27 -14.06
C VAL A 194 -12.95 18.56 -14.52
N ASP A 195 -13.14 19.65 -13.78
CA ASP A 195 -12.46 20.93 -14.01
C ASP A 195 -10.93 20.77 -13.96
N PHE A 196 -10.25 21.39 -14.92
CA PHE A 196 -8.79 21.36 -15.03
C PHE A 196 -8.05 21.89 -13.81
N SER A 197 -8.68 22.75 -13.00
CA SER A 197 -8.11 23.32 -11.78
C SER A 197 -7.93 22.27 -10.67
N LEU A 198 -8.63 21.14 -10.76
CA LEU A 198 -8.55 20.03 -9.79
C LEU A 198 -7.47 19.00 -10.13
N ARG A 199 -6.66 19.23 -11.16
CA ARG A 199 -5.54 18.37 -11.52
C ARG A 199 -4.43 18.41 -10.46
N TYR A 200 -3.70 17.32 -10.34
CA TYR A 200 -2.45 17.28 -9.58
C TYR A 200 -1.37 18.16 -10.21
N ILE A 201 -0.46 18.69 -9.39
CA ILE A 201 0.74 19.36 -9.88
C ILE A 201 1.67 18.31 -10.49
N VAL A 202 2.04 18.50 -11.75
CA VAL A 202 2.94 17.58 -12.47
C VAL A 202 4.35 18.15 -12.45
N VAL A 203 5.35 17.30 -12.16
CA VAL A 203 6.76 17.67 -12.00
C VAL A 203 7.32 18.41 -13.22
N TYR A 204 6.87 18.09 -14.44
CA TYR A 204 7.25 18.80 -15.67
C TYR A 204 6.94 20.32 -15.65
N PHE A 205 6.04 20.78 -14.78
CA PHE A 205 5.67 22.20 -14.67
C PHE A 205 6.37 22.91 -13.51
N ILE A 206 7.17 22.19 -12.72
CA ILE A 206 8.06 22.74 -11.72
C ILE A 206 9.41 22.87 -12.44
N GLY A 207 9.86 24.09 -12.70
CA GLY A 207 10.99 24.39 -13.59
C GLY A 207 12.38 23.97 -13.08
N ASP A 208 12.54 22.75 -12.59
CA ASP A 208 13.80 22.23 -12.05
C ASP A 208 14.53 21.36 -13.09
N PRO A 209 15.74 21.75 -13.54
CA PRO A 209 16.52 20.99 -14.53
C PRO A 209 17.16 19.70 -13.99
N LEU A 210 16.97 19.37 -12.70
CA LEU A 210 17.80 18.40 -11.98
C LEU A 210 17.20 17.00 -11.79
N PHE A 211 16.04 16.71 -12.39
CA PHE A 211 15.34 15.43 -12.18
C PHE A 211 15.24 14.54 -13.43
N LEU A 212 15.95 14.86 -14.51
CA LEU A 212 15.92 14.11 -15.77
C LEU A 212 16.85 12.88 -15.83
N ASP A 213 17.59 12.57 -14.77
CA ASP A 213 18.49 11.39 -14.74
C ASP A 213 17.84 10.15 -14.10
N PHE A 214 16.62 9.80 -14.53
CA PHE A 214 16.19 8.41 -14.45
C PHE A 214 16.47 7.75 -15.80
N PRO A 215 17.55 6.96 -15.93
CA PRO A 215 17.74 6.12 -17.10
C PRO A 215 16.69 5.02 -17.07
N VAL A 216 15.58 5.22 -17.78
CA VAL A 216 14.74 4.09 -18.20
C VAL A 216 15.48 3.42 -19.36
N SER A 217 16.46 2.60 -19.01
CA SER A 217 17.11 1.69 -19.95
C SER A 217 16.12 0.56 -20.27
N ILE A 218 15.34 0.74 -21.33
CA ILE A 218 14.56 -0.34 -21.94
C ILE A 218 15.49 -1.04 -22.92
N ASN A 219 16.02 -2.18 -22.51
CA ASN A 219 16.56 -3.19 -23.42
C ASN A 219 15.57 -4.36 -23.46
#